data_AF-A0A160VDB7-F1
#
_entry.id   AF-A0A160VDB7-F1
#
_cell.length_a   1.000
_cell.length_b   1.000
_cell.length_c   1.000
_cell.angle_alpha   90.00
_cell.angle_beta   90.00
_cell.angle_gamma   90.00
#
_symmetry.space_group_name_H-M   'P 1'
#
loop_
_entity.id
_entity.type
_entity.pdbx_description
1 polymer ?
#
loop_
_entity_poly.entity_id
_entity_poly.type
_entity_poly.pdbx_seq_one_letter_code
_entity_poly.pdbx_strand_id
1 'polypeptide(L)'
;MAEWGIDIARHTAEPIDDYLDAGIDIAITVCDNAQQSCPTFPGNIEQIHWGLDDPYHGWGADPEDLPPYRETRDELKERIEGFITERN
;
A
#
# COMPACT_ATOMS: atom_id res chain seq x y z
N MET A 1 -7.37 -4.00 9.63
CA MET A 1 -7.93 -2.63 9.61
C MET A 1 -9.10 -2.42 10.57
N ALA A 2 -9.97 -3.42 10.80
CA ALA A 2 -11.11 -3.30 11.72
C ALA A 2 -10.76 -2.87 13.16
N GLU A 3 -9.56 -3.18 13.66
CA GLU A 3 -9.06 -2.69 14.96
C GLU A 3 -9.05 -1.15 15.07
N TRP A 4 -8.98 -0.45 13.93
CA TRP A 4 -9.06 1.02 13.84
C TRP A 4 -10.44 1.50 13.36
N GLY A 5 -11.42 0.62 13.24
CA GLY A 5 -12.75 0.95 12.74
C GLY A 5 -12.81 1.22 11.23
N ILE A 6 -11.77 0.86 10.48
CA ILE A 6 -11.72 1.02 9.02
C ILE A 6 -12.17 -0.30 8.38
N ASP A 7 -13.34 -0.26 7.73
CA ASP A 7 -13.88 -1.40 6.97
C ASP A 7 -13.31 -1.42 5.55
N ILE A 8 -12.54 -2.47 5.26
CA ILE A 8 -11.96 -2.74 3.94
C ILE A 8 -12.53 -4.02 3.32
N ALA A 9 -13.58 -4.61 3.90
CA ALA A 9 -14.09 -5.92 3.48
C ALA A 9 -14.67 -5.92 2.05
N ARG A 10 -14.98 -4.74 1.51
CA ARG A 10 -15.46 -4.55 0.14
C ARG A 10 -14.38 -4.14 -0.84
N HIS A 11 -13.13 -3.96 -0.38
CA HIS A 11 -12.03 -3.62 -1.26
C HIS A 11 -11.62 -4.85 -2.07
N THR A 12 -11.17 -4.61 -3.30
CA THR A 12 -10.74 -5.62 -4.25
C THR A 12 -9.27 -5.45 -4.61
N ALA A 13 -8.61 -6.55 -4.92
CA ALA A 13 -7.29 -6.52 -5.53
C ALA A 13 -7.48 -6.43 -7.05
N GLU A 14 -7.15 -5.28 -7.62
CA GLU A 14 -7.30 -4.99 -9.05
C GLU A 14 -5.91 -4.81 -9.69
N PRO A 15 -5.71 -5.27 -10.93
CA PRO A 15 -4.44 -5.10 -11.62
C PRO A 15 -4.23 -3.62 -11.98
N ILE A 16 -3.02 -3.12 -11.76
CA ILE A 16 -2.68 -1.71 -12.03
C ILE A 16 -2.77 -1.34 -13.52
N ASP A 17 -2.63 -2.32 -14.42
CA ASP A 17 -2.73 -2.13 -15.86
C ASP A 17 -4.09 -1.55 -16.29
N ASP A 18 -5.16 -1.84 -15.54
CA ASP A 18 -6.51 -1.32 -15.81
C ASP A 18 -6.62 0.20 -15.55
N TYR A 19 -5.63 0.80 -14.88
CA TYR A 19 -5.65 2.20 -14.45
C TYR A 19 -4.55 3.06 -15.07
N LEU A 20 -3.77 2.56 -16.03
CA LEU A 20 -2.65 3.32 -16.60
C LEU A 20 -3.09 4.63 -17.24
N ASP A 21 -4.26 4.65 -17.87
CA ASP A 21 -4.85 5.82 -18.51
C ASP A 21 -5.86 6.56 -17.61
N ALA A 22 -5.97 6.20 -16.33
CA ALA A 22 -6.93 6.79 -15.39
C ALA A 22 -6.57 8.21 -14.94
N GLY A 23 -5.44 8.75 -15.39
CA GLY A 23 -4.95 10.08 -15.00
C GLY A 23 -4.39 10.12 -13.58
N ILE A 24 -3.60 9.11 -13.22
CA ILE A 24 -2.94 9.04 -11.91
C ILE A 24 -1.85 10.13 -11.81
N ASP A 25 -1.92 10.97 -10.79
CA ASP A 25 -0.88 11.99 -10.52
C ASP A 25 0.30 11.42 -9.73
N ILE A 26 0.01 10.53 -8.77
CA ILE A 26 0.99 9.98 -7.82
C ILE A 26 0.77 8.47 -7.69
N ALA A 27 1.83 7.69 -7.90
CA ALA A 27 1.85 6.25 -7.66
C ALA A 27 2.78 5.92 -6.49
N ILE A 28 2.25 5.24 -5.46
CA ILE A 28 3.02 4.82 -4.28
C ILE A 28 3.12 3.30 -4.27
N THR A 29 4.33 2.78 -4.40
CA THR A 29 4.62 1.34 -4.28
C THR A 29 5.02 1.02 -2.85
N VAL A 30 4.41 -0.01 -2.25
CA VAL A 30 4.52 -0.28 -0.80
C VAL A 30 5.43 -1.48 -0.45
N CYS A 31 5.86 -2.26 -1.43
CA CYS A 31 6.83 -3.33 -1.23
C CYS A 31 7.72 -3.47 -2.45
N ASP A 32 8.89 -4.10 -2.30
CA ASP A 32 9.86 -4.25 -3.39
C ASP A 32 9.27 -5.04 -4.57
N ASN A 33 8.43 -6.04 -4.28
CA ASN A 33 7.74 -6.81 -5.30
C ASN A 33 6.78 -5.92 -6.13
N ALA A 34 6.07 -5.01 -5.47
CA ALA A 34 5.23 -4.03 -6.15
C ALA A 34 6.06 -3.05 -6.95
N GLN A 35 7.22 -2.61 -6.45
CA GLN A 35 8.13 -1.72 -7.17
C GLN A 35 8.65 -2.36 -8.46
N GLN A 36 9.06 -3.63 -8.40
CA GLN A 36 9.58 -4.36 -9.57
C GLN A 36 8.49 -4.68 -10.60
N SER A 37 7.27 -4.91 -10.15
CA SER A 37 6.13 -5.24 -11.02
C SER A 37 5.39 -3.99 -11.52
N CYS A 38 5.73 -2.81 -11.01
CA CYS A 38 5.04 -1.57 -11.34
C CYS A 38 5.29 -1.20 -12.82
N PRO A 39 4.24 -1.05 -13.64
CA PRO A 39 4.40 -0.64 -15.03
C PRO A 39 4.88 0.81 -15.13
N THR A 40 5.40 1.17 -16.30
CA THR A 40 5.67 2.57 -16.62
C THR A 40 4.36 3.28 -16.94
N PHE A 41 4.02 4.29 -16.15
CA PHE A 41 2.82 5.10 -16.37
C PHE A 41 3.02 6.09 -17.54
N PRO A 42 1.97 6.35 -18.33
CA PRO A 42 2.00 7.39 -19.33
C PRO A 42 2.01 8.79 -18.68
N GLY A 43 2.87 9.69 -19.16
CA GLY A 43 2.94 11.07 -18.70
C GLY A 43 4.00 11.31 -17.61
N ASN A 44 3.92 12.47 -16.96
CA ASN A 44 4.84 12.87 -15.90
C ASN A 44 4.15 12.70 -14.55
N ILE A 45 4.22 11.49 -14.01
CA ILE A 45 3.65 11.15 -12.71
C ILE A 45 4.72 11.13 -11.63
N GLU A 46 4.34 11.43 -10.39
CA GLU A 46 5.23 11.25 -9.26
C GLU A 46 5.21 9.78 -8.80
N GLN A 47 6.36 9.10 -8.84
CA GLN A 47 6.49 7.73 -8.36
C GLN A 47 7.28 7.70 -7.06
N ILE A 48 6.66 7.15 -6.02
CA ILE A 48 7.22 7.05 -4.69
C ILE A 48 7.31 5.58 -4.31
N HIS A 49 8.40 5.22 -3.66
CA HIS A 49 8.57 3.91 -3.11
C HIS A 49 8.69 3.96 -1.60
N TRP A 50 7.79 3.25 -0.95
CA TRP A 50 7.74 2.99 0.47
C TRP A 50 8.04 1.51 0.67
N GLY A 51 9.31 1.11 0.76
CA GLY A 51 9.65 -0.27 1.10
C GLY A 51 9.12 -0.61 2.49
N LEU A 52 8.03 -1.37 2.56
CA LEU A 52 7.48 -1.96 3.77
C LEU A 52 7.68 -3.47 3.68
N ASP A 53 7.93 -4.09 4.82
CA ASP A 53 7.98 -5.55 4.92
C ASP A 53 6.57 -6.12 4.70
N ASP A 54 6.49 -7.18 3.89
CA ASP A 54 5.22 -7.85 3.60
C ASP A 54 4.75 -8.59 4.87
N PRO A 55 3.59 -8.21 5.45
CA PRO A 55 3.09 -8.87 6.66
C PRO A 55 2.56 -10.28 6.37
N TYR A 56 2.38 -10.64 5.10
CA TYR A 56 1.84 -11.93 4.71
C TYR A 56 2.86 -13.06 4.89
N HIS A 57 2.67 -13.85 5.94
CA HIS A 57 3.50 -15.03 6.27
C HIS A 57 2.79 -16.36 6.01
N GLY A 58 1.60 -16.33 5.39
CA GLY A 58 0.80 -17.50 5.06
C GLY A 58 -0.68 -17.33 5.43
N TRP A 59 -1.50 -18.28 4.98
CA TRP A 59 -2.92 -18.37 5.31
C TRP A 59 -3.12 -19.04 6.68
N GLY A 60 -2.51 -18.47 7.71
CA GLY A 60 -2.83 -18.75 9.11
C GLY A 60 -3.83 -17.69 9.57
N ALA A 61 -4.98 -18.11 10.09
CA ALA A 61 -5.93 -17.20 10.74
C ALA A 61 -5.67 -17.12 12.25
N ASP A 62 -4.47 -17.49 12.70
CA ASP A 62 -4.12 -17.51 14.11
C ASP A 62 -3.88 -16.06 14.59
N PRO A 63 -4.44 -15.65 15.73
CA PRO A 63 -4.05 -14.38 16.37
C PRO A 63 -2.54 -14.19 16.52
N GLU A 64 -1.75 -15.27 16.60
CA GLU A 64 -0.28 -15.22 16.62
C GLU A 64 0.34 -14.67 15.32
N ASP A 65 -0.38 -14.72 14.20
CA ASP A 65 0.07 -14.20 12.89
C ASP A 65 -0.24 -12.70 12.70
N LEU A 66 -1.00 -12.08 13.61
CA LEU A 66 -1.39 -10.66 13.52
C LEU A 66 -0.30 -9.62 13.81
N PRO A 67 0.75 -9.86 14.62
CA PRO A 67 1.75 -8.84 14.95
C PRO A 67 2.39 -8.19 13.71
N PRO A 68 2.88 -8.93 12.69
CA PRO A 68 3.43 -8.33 11.48
C PRO A 68 2.42 -7.41 10.76
N TYR A 69 1.15 -7.79 10.68
CA TYR A 69 0.12 -6.94 10.08
C TYR A 69 -0.11 -5.63 10.83
N ARG A 70 -0.02 -5.66 12.17
CA ARG A 70 -0.15 -4.45 13.00
C ARG A 70 1.06 -3.55 12.81
N GLU A 71 2.27 -4.11 12.80
CA GLU A 71 3.51 -3.38 12.56
C GLU A 71 3.50 -2.68 11.19
N THR A 72 3.23 -3.42 10.10
CA THR A 72 3.13 -2.83 8.75
C THR A 72 2.02 -1.77 8.67
N ARG A 73 0.87 -1.98 9.31
CA ARG A 73 -0.23 -1.00 9.34
C ARG A 73 0.20 0.30 10.04
N ASP A 74 0.87 0.17 11.19
CA ASP A 74 1.27 1.31 12.00
C ASP A 74 2.34 2.14 11.26
N GLU A 75 3.30 1.46 10.63
CA GLU A 75 4.30 2.12 9.78
C GLU A 75 3.67 2.80 8.55
N LEU A 76 2.72 2.13 7.87
CA LEU A 76 2.00 2.71 6.74
C LEU A 76 1.26 3.99 7.16
N LYS A 77 0.65 4.01 8.35
CA LYS A 77 0.00 5.21 8.87
C LYS A 77 0.99 6.36 9.07
N GLU A 78 2.14 6.11 9.69
CA GLU A 78 3.16 7.14 9.90
C GLU A 78 3.66 7.74 8.58
N ARG A 79 3.91 6.89 7.57
CA ARG A 79 4.32 7.35 6.23
C ARG A 79 3.25 8.19 5.55
N ILE A 80 1.97 7.80 5.64
CA ILE A 80 0.85 8.57 5.09
C ILE A 80 0.72 9.93 5.80
N GLU A 81 0.77 9.95 7.13
CA GLU A 81 0.66 11.18 7.92
C GLU A 81 1.82 12.16 7.62
N GLY A 82 3.05 11.64 7.53
CA GLY A 82 4.20 12.43 7.11
C GLY A 82 4.04 12.99 5.69
N PHE A 83 3.65 12.13 4.74
CA PHE A 83 3.43 12.51 3.33
C PHE A 83 2.40 13.64 3.16
N ILE A 84 1.30 13.59 3.93
CA ILE A 84 0.27 14.64 3.93
C ILE A 84 0.78 15.93 4.60
N THR A 85 1.54 15.81 5.68
CA THR A 85 2.03 16.97 6.44
C THR A 85 3.08 17.77 5.67
N GLU A 86 4.01 17.10 5.01
CA GLU A 86 5.10 17.74 4.23
C GLU A 86 4.60 18.47 2.97
N ARG A 87 3.38 18.15 2.51
CA ARG A 87 2.75 18.72 1.30
C ARG A 87 1.64 19.73 1.58
N ASN A 88 1.36 20.05 2.84
CA ASN A 88 0.49 21.17 3.23
C ASN A 88 1.29 22.47 3.39
#